data_AF-A9UF60-F1
#
_entry.id   AF-A9UF60-F1
#
_cell.length_a   1.000
_cell.length_b   1.000
_cell.length_c   1.000
_cell.angle_alpha   90.00
_cell.angle_beta   90.00
_cell.angle_gamma   90.00
#
_symmetry.space_group_name_H-M   'P 1'
#
loop_
_entity.id
_entity.type
_entity.pdbx_description
1 polymer ?
#
loop_
_entity_poly.entity_id
_entity_poly.type
_entity_poly.pdbx_seq_one_letter_code
_entity_poly.pdbx_strand_id
1 'polypeptide(L)'
;MKSFIFSFLLLSTTLSLLPFVVFSSSFTSTNPIVLPTTTDDDNDLPVLSEVLDTNGKPLQIGEEYHIISASWRTGGGVYLTNLTNTKCPNDVVQHWEGSKDGMPVKFFTMDPEVAPSSVVRETNDINIMFSVPTTKLCVNETVWKVGDPDSTEQGVRFVVTGGTLGYPGPITIKSWFKIEKVTKTAPFYKLRYCPDRYLCPMCYVGCSDVGLTADRDVVGDKRLVLNDQPFWVVFEKFQKTDA
;
A
#
# COMPACT_ATOMS: atom_id res chain seq x y z
N MET A 1 81.60 6.22 14.81
CA MET A 1 82.43 6.37 16.02
C MET A 1 81.64 5.81 17.20
N LYS A 2 82.09 4.68 17.78
CA LYS A 2 81.62 3.97 19.02
C LYS A 2 80.14 3.52 19.01
N SER A 3 79.77 2.26 18.75
CA SER A 3 80.01 0.99 19.49
C SER A 3 79.91 1.13 20.99
N PHE A 4 78.91 0.51 21.63
CA PHE A 4 79.09 -0.32 22.83
C PHE A 4 77.98 -1.37 22.93
N ILE A 5 78.42 -2.62 22.81
CA ILE A 5 77.74 -3.87 23.18
C ILE A 5 77.77 -3.98 24.71
N PHE A 6 76.70 -4.48 25.35
CA PHE A 6 76.84 -5.43 26.46
C PHE A 6 75.59 -6.32 26.56
N SER A 7 75.83 -7.60 26.30
CA SER A 7 75.03 -8.76 26.68
C SER A 7 75.06 -8.94 28.21
N PHE A 8 74.05 -9.56 28.81
CA PHE A 8 74.18 -10.72 29.72
C PHE A 8 72.82 -11.10 30.36
N LEU A 9 72.32 -12.27 29.94
CA LEU A 9 71.67 -13.35 30.71
C LEU A 9 70.73 -13.05 31.90
N LEU A 10 69.47 -13.45 31.68
CA LEU A 10 68.67 -14.42 32.46
C LEU A 10 68.75 -14.40 34.00
N LEU A 11 67.61 -14.10 34.65
CA LEU A 11 67.14 -14.92 35.75
C LEU A 11 65.60 -14.94 35.84
N SER A 12 65.09 -16.17 35.77
CA SER A 12 63.73 -16.62 36.05
C SER A 12 63.31 -16.28 37.49
N THR A 13 62.07 -15.82 37.67
CA THR A 13 61.17 -16.30 38.74
C THR A 13 59.71 -16.00 38.39
N THR A 14 58.96 -17.05 38.12
CA THR A 14 57.49 -17.06 38.08
C THR A 14 56.92 -16.85 39.47
N LEU A 15 56.01 -15.88 39.64
CA LEU A 15 55.09 -15.86 40.78
C LEU A 15 53.68 -15.53 40.27
N SER A 16 52.90 -16.60 40.11
CA SER A 16 51.45 -16.63 39.99
C SER A 16 50.79 -15.82 41.10
N LEU A 17 49.71 -15.07 40.79
CA LEU A 17 48.54 -14.84 41.66
C LEU A 17 47.42 -14.11 40.89
N LEU A 18 46.42 -14.90 40.50
CA LEU A 18 44.97 -14.68 40.26
C LEU A 18 44.41 -13.27 39.90
N PRO A 19 43.49 -13.18 38.91
CA PRO A 19 42.76 -11.94 38.62
C PRO A 19 41.67 -11.70 39.66
N PHE A 20 41.78 -10.61 40.41
CA PHE A 20 40.66 -10.05 41.17
C PHE A 20 39.72 -9.34 40.18
N VAL A 21 38.77 -10.08 39.59
CA VAL A 21 37.59 -9.46 38.98
C VAL A 21 36.52 -9.44 40.07
N VAL A 22 36.37 -8.28 40.71
CA VAL A 22 35.34 -8.06 41.72
C VAL A 22 33.99 -8.06 41.02
N PHE A 23 33.17 -9.07 41.34
CA PHE A 23 31.75 -9.09 41.04
C PHE A 23 31.07 -7.92 41.77
N SER A 24 30.53 -6.96 41.02
CA SER A 24 29.46 -6.09 41.50
C SER A 24 28.13 -6.63 41.01
N SER A 25 27.27 -6.92 41.97
CA SER A 25 26.04 -7.70 41.87
C SER A 25 24.90 -6.96 41.18
N SER A 26 24.02 -7.78 40.59
CA SER A 26 22.56 -7.60 40.45
C SER A 26 22.01 -6.55 39.47
N PHE A 27 21.82 -7.01 38.22
CA PHE A 27 20.55 -6.78 37.52
C PHE A 27 19.86 -8.14 37.33
N THR A 28 18.94 -8.47 38.23
CA THR A 28 17.94 -9.51 38.00
C THR A 28 16.89 -8.95 37.06
N SER A 29 16.98 -9.31 35.77
CA SER A 29 15.82 -9.24 34.88
C SER A 29 15.46 -10.66 34.48
N THR A 30 14.73 -11.35 35.36
CA THR A 30 13.92 -12.49 34.96
C THR A 30 12.73 -11.98 34.16
N ASN A 31 12.95 -11.73 32.87
CA ASN A 31 11.86 -11.87 31.90
C ASN A 31 12.09 -13.23 31.24
N PRO A 32 11.30 -14.28 31.56
CA PRO A 32 11.36 -15.48 30.77
C PRO A 32 10.95 -15.08 29.35
N ILE A 33 11.83 -15.32 28.39
CA ILE A 33 11.45 -15.30 26.97
C ILE A 33 10.37 -16.37 26.84
N VAL A 34 9.11 -15.96 26.81
CA VAL A 34 8.02 -16.83 26.39
C VAL A 34 8.16 -16.94 24.87
N LEU A 35 8.87 -17.98 24.45
CA LEU A 35 8.90 -18.40 23.05
C LEU A 35 7.45 -18.81 22.68
N PRO A 36 6.90 -18.38 21.53
CA PRO A 36 5.65 -18.95 21.05
C PRO A 36 5.88 -20.44 20.85
N THR A 37 5.22 -21.28 21.65
CA THR A 37 5.05 -22.69 21.30
C THR A 37 4.02 -22.74 20.17
N THR A 38 4.49 -22.54 18.94
CA THR A 38 3.79 -23.03 17.75
C THR A 38 4.36 -24.42 17.47
N THR A 39 3.69 -25.42 18.02
CA THR A 39 3.65 -26.72 17.35
C THR A 39 2.94 -26.47 16.02
N ASP A 40 3.71 -26.45 14.94
CA ASP A 40 3.42 -27.07 13.63
C ASP A 40 4.23 -26.37 12.53
N ASP A 41 5.15 -27.16 11.98
CA ASP A 41 5.74 -27.16 10.62
C ASP A 41 6.19 -25.85 9.93
N ASP A 42 7.52 -25.70 9.87
CA ASP A 42 8.38 -25.34 8.72
C ASP A 42 7.80 -24.44 7.57
N ASN A 43 8.34 -23.21 7.47
CA ASN A 43 8.31 -22.31 6.29
C ASN A 43 6.99 -21.65 5.84
N ASP A 44 6.08 -21.26 6.73
CA ASP A 44 4.91 -20.46 6.30
C ASP A 44 5.22 -18.95 6.26
N LEU A 45 5.28 -18.40 5.04
CA LEU A 45 5.30 -16.95 4.80
C LEU A 45 4.02 -16.35 5.42
N PRO A 46 4.04 -15.18 6.08
CA PRO A 46 2.84 -14.63 6.70
C PRO A 46 1.72 -14.42 5.66
N VAL A 47 0.64 -15.18 5.80
CA VAL A 47 -0.56 -15.03 4.96
C VAL A 47 -1.20 -13.67 5.24
N LEU A 48 -1.28 -12.83 4.22
CA LEU A 48 -1.86 -11.50 4.35
C LEU A 48 -3.37 -11.56 4.54
N SER A 49 -3.91 -10.68 5.39
CA SER A 49 -5.34 -10.58 5.67
C SER A 49 -6.16 -10.27 4.42
N GLU A 50 -7.40 -10.74 4.38
CA GLU A 50 -8.31 -10.52 3.26
C GLU A 50 -9.03 -9.17 3.40
N VAL A 51 -9.18 -8.46 2.28
CA VAL A 51 -10.02 -7.25 2.23
C VAL A 51 -11.48 -7.70 2.12
N LEU A 52 -12.32 -7.19 3.02
CA LEU A 52 -13.73 -7.58 3.11
C LEU A 52 -14.65 -6.48 2.56
N ASP A 53 -15.74 -6.90 1.92
CA ASP A 53 -16.85 -6.03 1.53
C ASP A 53 -17.76 -5.68 2.71
N THR A 54 -18.77 -4.85 2.46
CA THR A 54 -19.77 -4.42 3.45
C THR A 54 -20.62 -5.58 4.01
N ASN A 55 -20.65 -6.72 3.34
CA ASN A 55 -21.30 -7.95 3.80
C ASN A 55 -20.33 -8.89 4.55
N GLY A 56 -19.09 -8.47 4.77
CA GLY A 56 -18.05 -9.26 5.42
C GLY A 56 -17.47 -10.39 4.56
N LYS A 57 -17.68 -10.35 3.23
CA LYS A 57 -17.14 -11.34 2.30
C LYS A 57 -15.83 -10.85 1.69
N PRO A 58 -14.85 -11.73 1.43
CA PRO A 58 -13.62 -11.33 0.77
C PRO A 58 -13.86 -10.75 -0.62
N LEU A 59 -13.20 -9.64 -0.93
CA LEU A 59 -13.14 -9.07 -2.28
C LEU A 59 -12.49 -10.08 -3.22
N GLN A 60 -13.17 -10.40 -4.30
CA GLN A 60 -12.68 -11.31 -5.31
C GLN A 60 -12.01 -10.53 -6.45
N ILE A 61 -10.89 -11.04 -6.95
CA ILE A 61 -10.21 -10.47 -8.10
C ILE A 61 -11.13 -10.54 -9.34
N GLY A 62 -11.17 -9.47 -10.12
CA GLY A 62 -11.98 -9.38 -11.35
C GLY A 62 -13.49 -9.19 -11.16
N GLU A 63 -14.00 -9.32 -9.94
CA GLU A 63 -15.40 -8.99 -9.60
C GLU A 63 -15.57 -7.48 -9.40
N GLU A 64 -16.80 -7.00 -9.53
CA GLU A 64 -17.15 -5.58 -9.50
C GLU A 64 -17.55 -5.09 -8.11
N TYR A 65 -16.98 -3.97 -7.69
CA TYR A 65 -17.24 -3.34 -6.40
C TYR A 65 -17.35 -1.82 -6.52
N HIS A 66 -18.19 -1.19 -5.72
CA HIS A 66 -18.14 0.25 -5.48
C HIS A 66 -17.12 0.55 -4.37
N ILE A 67 -16.34 1.62 -4.55
CA ILE A 67 -15.53 2.21 -3.48
C ILE A 67 -16.33 3.37 -2.90
N ILE A 68 -16.82 3.21 -1.67
CA ILE A 68 -17.73 4.15 -1.03
C ILE A 68 -17.05 4.79 0.17
N SER A 69 -17.32 6.07 0.41
CA SER A 69 -16.94 6.75 1.66
C SER A 69 -17.45 5.95 2.87
N ALA A 70 -16.58 5.69 3.84
CA ALA A 70 -16.94 4.99 5.07
C ALA A 70 -18.01 5.73 5.90
N SER A 71 -18.21 7.02 5.64
CA SER A 71 -19.34 7.79 6.17
C SER A 71 -20.12 8.45 5.03
N TRP A 72 -21.42 8.19 4.96
CA TRP A 72 -22.33 8.87 4.03
C TRP A 72 -22.37 10.39 4.22
N ARG A 73 -21.97 10.88 5.41
CA ARG A 73 -21.91 12.32 5.73
C ARG A 73 -20.73 13.02 5.08
N THR A 74 -19.71 12.29 4.65
CA THR A 74 -18.47 12.84 4.05
C THR A 74 -18.46 12.74 2.52
N GLY A 75 -19.53 12.20 1.93
CA GLY A 75 -19.80 12.11 0.49
C GLY A 75 -20.08 10.67 0.05
N GLY A 76 -20.23 10.48 -1.25
CA GLY A 76 -20.61 9.21 -1.87
C GLY A 76 -19.41 8.36 -2.29
N GLY A 77 -19.64 7.56 -3.32
CA GLY A 77 -18.66 6.68 -3.94
C GLY A 77 -17.81 7.35 -5.01
N VAL A 78 -16.81 6.58 -5.44
CA VAL A 78 -15.81 7.03 -6.41
C VAL A 78 -16.29 6.79 -7.85
N TYR A 79 -16.03 7.73 -8.74
CA TYR A 79 -16.42 7.67 -10.14
C TYR A 79 -15.35 8.28 -11.06
N LEU A 80 -15.48 7.95 -12.35
CA LEU A 80 -14.64 8.47 -13.43
C LEU A 80 -15.32 9.66 -14.09
N THR A 81 -14.57 10.74 -14.29
CA THR A 81 -15.07 11.93 -14.99
C THR A 81 -13.95 12.64 -15.75
N ASN A 82 -14.32 13.71 -16.45
CA ASN A 82 -13.42 14.51 -17.27
C ASN A 82 -13.48 15.97 -16.81
N LEU A 83 -12.64 16.35 -15.86
CA LEU A 83 -12.59 17.71 -15.31
C LEU A 83 -11.65 18.59 -16.13
N THR A 84 -10.58 17.99 -16.63
CA THR A 84 -9.54 18.67 -17.39
C THR A 84 -9.83 18.80 -18.89
N ASN A 85 -11.06 18.51 -19.33
CA ASN A 85 -11.52 18.55 -20.73
C ASN A 85 -10.57 17.80 -21.69
N THR A 86 -10.04 16.67 -21.24
CA THR A 86 -9.18 15.80 -22.04
C THR A 86 -10.00 15.00 -23.06
N LYS A 87 -9.32 14.33 -23.99
CA LYS A 87 -9.99 13.53 -25.02
C LYS A 87 -10.82 12.36 -24.43
N CYS A 88 -10.36 11.83 -23.31
CA CYS A 88 -10.96 10.69 -22.62
C CYS A 88 -11.02 11.00 -21.12
N PRO A 89 -12.13 10.68 -20.43
CA PRO A 89 -12.23 10.87 -18.98
C PRO A 89 -11.06 10.20 -18.26
N ASN A 90 -10.39 10.96 -17.38
CA ASN A 90 -9.23 10.46 -16.65
C ASN A 90 -9.18 10.86 -15.18
N ASP A 91 -10.11 11.67 -14.69
CA ASP A 91 -10.13 12.13 -13.32
C ASP A 91 -10.85 11.12 -12.42
N VAL A 92 -10.20 10.72 -11.33
CA VAL A 92 -10.78 9.84 -10.30
C VAL A 92 -11.28 10.70 -9.15
N VAL A 93 -12.59 10.67 -8.92
CA VAL A 93 -13.27 11.65 -8.08
C VAL A 93 -14.25 10.96 -7.14
N GLN A 94 -14.45 11.51 -5.94
CA GLN A 94 -15.50 11.15 -5.02
C GLN A 94 -16.72 12.07 -5.21
N HIS A 95 -17.91 11.49 -5.30
CA HIS A 95 -19.15 12.25 -5.24
C HIS A 95 -19.30 13.01 -3.92
N TRP A 96 -19.80 14.23 -3.99
CA TRP A 96 -20.18 15.04 -2.83
C TRP A 96 -21.42 14.49 -2.13
N GLU A 97 -22.34 13.90 -2.90
CA GLU A 97 -23.61 13.40 -2.41
C GLU A 97 -23.47 11.97 -1.89
N GLY A 98 -23.76 11.76 -0.60
CA GLY A 98 -23.63 10.46 0.06
C GLY A 98 -24.57 9.35 -0.45
N SER A 99 -25.56 9.69 -1.27
CA SER A 99 -26.52 8.75 -1.86
C SER A 99 -26.06 8.14 -3.19
N LYS A 100 -24.91 8.59 -3.72
CA LYS A 100 -24.37 8.14 -5.01
C LYS A 100 -23.29 7.10 -4.77
N ASP A 101 -23.50 5.87 -5.22
CA ASP A 101 -22.55 4.76 -5.02
C ASP A 101 -21.30 4.86 -5.93
N GLY A 102 -21.33 5.76 -6.91
CA GLY A 102 -20.24 5.94 -7.87
C GLY A 102 -20.24 4.86 -8.96
N MET A 103 -19.07 4.59 -9.54
CA MET A 103 -18.89 3.62 -10.62
C MET A 103 -18.14 2.38 -10.14
N PRO A 104 -18.51 1.17 -10.62
CA PRO A 104 -17.87 -0.05 -10.18
C PRO A 104 -16.41 -0.11 -10.65
N VAL A 105 -15.56 -0.72 -9.82
CA VAL A 105 -14.16 -1.04 -10.12
C VAL A 105 -13.92 -2.54 -10.00
N LYS A 106 -12.84 -2.99 -10.63
CA LYS A 106 -12.25 -4.33 -10.48
C LYS A 106 -10.85 -4.21 -9.93
N PHE A 107 -10.46 -5.21 -9.13
CA PHE A 107 -9.12 -5.34 -8.58
C PHE A 107 -8.39 -6.49 -9.24
N PHE A 108 -7.10 -6.31 -9.51
CA PHE A 108 -6.25 -7.31 -10.13
C PHE A 108 -4.90 -7.37 -9.42
N THR A 109 -4.39 -8.57 -9.19
CA THR A 109 -3.02 -8.82 -8.70
C THR A 109 -2.12 -9.19 -9.87
N MET A 110 -0.81 -9.24 -9.61
CA MET A 110 0.19 -9.61 -10.61
C MET A 110 0.35 -11.11 -10.84
N ASP A 111 -0.01 -11.91 -9.84
CA ASP A 111 0.47 -13.27 -9.73
C ASP A 111 -0.24 -14.19 -10.74
N PRO A 112 0.48 -14.75 -11.74
CA PRO A 112 -0.09 -15.67 -12.71
C PRO A 112 -0.44 -17.05 -12.11
N GLU A 113 0.06 -17.38 -10.92
CA GLU A 113 -0.26 -18.62 -10.18
C GLU A 113 -1.51 -18.48 -9.31
N VAL A 114 -1.99 -17.25 -9.14
CA VAL A 114 -3.17 -16.96 -8.34
C VAL A 114 -4.43 -17.29 -9.15
N ALA A 115 -5.08 -18.38 -8.73
CA ALA A 115 -6.28 -18.92 -9.35
C ALA A 115 -7.43 -17.89 -9.46
N PRO A 116 -8.36 -18.06 -10.43
CA PRO A 116 -9.52 -17.18 -10.64
C PRO A 116 -10.51 -17.08 -9.45
N SER A 117 -10.30 -17.82 -8.36
CA SER A 117 -11.05 -17.73 -7.10
C SER A 117 -10.26 -17.00 -5.99
N SER A 118 -9.28 -16.18 -6.38
CA SER A 118 -8.43 -15.50 -5.41
C SER A 118 -9.00 -14.18 -4.92
N VAL A 119 -8.63 -13.89 -3.69
CA VAL A 119 -9.09 -12.75 -2.91
C VAL A 119 -8.08 -11.62 -2.94
N VAL A 120 -8.57 -10.40 -2.87
CA VAL A 120 -7.75 -9.22 -2.63
C VAL A 120 -7.28 -9.25 -1.17
N ARG A 121 -5.96 -9.18 -0.97
CA ARG A 121 -5.33 -9.18 0.35
C ARG A 121 -4.78 -7.81 0.69
N GLU A 122 -4.80 -7.46 1.97
CA GLU A 122 -4.24 -6.23 2.49
C GLU A 122 -2.75 -6.13 2.14
N THR A 123 -2.27 -4.92 1.89
CA THR A 123 -0.86 -4.60 1.56
C THR A 123 -0.28 -5.26 0.30
N ASN A 124 -1.04 -6.08 -0.43
CA ASN A 124 -0.64 -6.58 -1.73
C ASN A 124 -0.71 -5.48 -2.79
N ASP A 125 0.25 -5.51 -3.71
CA ASP A 125 0.22 -4.66 -4.90
C ASP A 125 -0.90 -5.09 -5.84
N ILE A 126 -1.82 -4.16 -6.08
CA ILE A 126 -2.97 -4.34 -6.96
C ILE A 126 -3.08 -3.23 -8.01
N ASN A 127 -3.66 -3.56 -9.15
CA ASN A 127 -4.24 -2.58 -10.04
C ASN A 127 -5.72 -2.39 -9.70
N ILE A 128 -6.21 -1.17 -9.90
CA ILE A 128 -7.61 -0.79 -9.78
C ILE A 128 -8.07 -0.32 -11.16
N MET A 129 -9.21 -0.80 -11.64
CA MET A 129 -9.72 -0.46 -12.97
C MET A 129 -11.22 -0.19 -12.90
N PHE A 130 -11.68 0.93 -13.46
CA PHE A 130 -13.12 1.14 -13.61
C PHE A 130 -13.74 0.13 -14.58
N SER A 131 -14.84 -0.49 -14.17
CA SER A 131 -15.65 -1.38 -15.00
C SER A 131 -16.82 -0.62 -15.60
N VAL A 132 -16.51 0.27 -16.54
CA VAL A 132 -17.52 1.12 -17.19
C VAL A 132 -17.48 0.98 -18.71
N PRO A 133 -18.62 1.16 -19.41
CA PRO A 133 -18.62 1.24 -20.86
C PRO A 133 -17.74 2.40 -21.34
N THR A 134 -16.84 2.12 -22.27
CA THR A 134 -15.97 3.13 -22.88
C THR A 134 -16.11 3.11 -24.41
N THR A 135 -15.76 4.22 -25.04
CA THR A 135 -15.60 4.25 -26.49
C THR A 135 -14.34 3.48 -26.89
N LYS A 136 -14.26 3.00 -28.13
CA LYS A 136 -13.05 2.32 -28.66
C LYS A 136 -11.77 3.16 -28.49
N LEU A 137 -11.92 4.48 -28.49
CA LEU A 137 -10.85 5.44 -28.34
C LEU A 137 -10.30 5.53 -26.90
N CYS A 138 -11.11 5.24 -25.89
CA CYS A 138 -10.79 5.45 -24.47
C CYS A 138 -10.72 4.13 -23.68
N VAL A 139 -10.59 3.00 -24.37
CA VAL A 139 -10.58 1.67 -23.75
C VAL A 139 -9.41 1.46 -22.78
N ASN A 140 -8.31 2.19 -23.00
CA ASN A 140 -7.10 2.18 -22.17
C ASN A 140 -7.13 3.21 -21.02
N GLU A 141 -8.21 3.99 -20.87
CA GLU A 141 -8.30 5.12 -19.92
C GLU A 141 -9.14 4.77 -18.68
N THR A 142 -9.07 3.52 -18.20
CA THR A 142 -9.86 3.02 -17.06
C THR A 142 -9.02 2.48 -15.91
N VAL A 143 -7.76 2.12 -16.17
CA VAL A 143 -6.82 1.62 -15.15
C VAL A 143 -6.24 2.81 -14.38
N TRP A 144 -6.28 2.73 -13.06
CA TRP A 144 -5.78 3.77 -12.18
C TRP A 144 -4.26 3.86 -12.23
N LYS A 145 -3.76 5.08 -12.06
CA LYS A 145 -2.36 5.39 -11.83
C LYS A 145 -2.22 6.65 -11.00
N VAL A 146 -1.05 6.83 -10.41
CA VAL A 146 -0.63 8.13 -9.90
C VAL A 146 -0.18 8.98 -11.08
N GLY A 147 -0.78 10.17 -11.21
CA GLY A 147 -0.43 11.16 -12.20
C GLY A 147 0.97 11.74 -11.99
N ASP A 148 1.46 12.43 -13.02
CA ASP A 148 2.64 13.26 -12.88
C ASP A 148 2.33 14.45 -11.96
N PRO A 149 3.34 15.01 -11.26
CA PRO A 149 3.16 16.19 -10.43
C PRO A 149 2.51 17.32 -11.24
N ASP A 150 1.38 17.81 -10.75
CA ASP A 150 0.63 18.88 -11.40
C ASP A 150 1.40 20.20 -11.26
N SER A 151 1.78 20.80 -12.39
CA SER A 151 2.55 22.05 -12.40
C SER A 151 1.75 23.27 -11.93
N THR A 152 0.42 23.18 -11.95
CA THR A 152 -0.50 24.26 -11.54
C THR A 152 -0.92 24.14 -10.07
N GLU A 153 -0.88 22.92 -9.52
CA GLU A 153 -1.21 22.61 -8.12
C GLU A 153 0.05 22.27 -7.30
N GLN A 154 1.13 23.03 -7.47
CA GLN A 154 2.35 22.95 -6.64
C GLN A 154 2.99 21.54 -6.56
N GLY A 155 2.89 20.75 -7.63
CA GLY A 155 3.45 19.40 -7.69
C GLY A 155 2.60 18.33 -7.01
N VAL A 156 1.33 18.63 -6.70
CA VAL A 156 0.36 17.66 -6.21
C VAL A 156 0.23 16.49 -7.18
N ARG A 157 0.13 15.28 -6.64
CA ARG A 157 -0.01 14.05 -7.44
C ARG A 157 -1.41 13.49 -7.26
N PHE A 158 -2.21 13.60 -8.31
CA PHE A 158 -3.57 13.07 -8.34
C PHE A 158 -3.58 11.58 -8.68
N VAL A 159 -4.64 10.90 -8.25
CA VAL A 159 -5.00 9.60 -8.81
C VAL A 159 -5.85 9.84 -10.06
N VAL A 160 -5.40 9.29 -11.17
CA VAL A 160 -6.00 9.44 -12.51
C VAL A 160 -6.12 8.07 -13.16
N THR A 161 -6.80 7.97 -14.30
CA THR A 161 -6.76 6.75 -15.13
C THR A 161 -5.72 6.87 -16.26
N GLY A 162 -5.69 5.89 -17.17
CA GLY A 162 -4.67 5.80 -18.23
C GLY A 162 -3.41 5.08 -17.78
N GLY A 163 -3.53 4.23 -16.75
CA GLY A 163 -2.53 3.26 -16.33
C GLY A 163 -2.44 2.05 -17.26
N THR A 164 -1.54 1.13 -16.95
CA THR A 164 -1.42 -0.16 -17.65
C THR A 164 -1.80 -1.27 -16.67
N LEU A 165 -2.70 -2.16 -17.10
CA LEU A 165 -3.09 -3.32 -16.31
C LEU A 165 -2.00 -4.40 -16.38
N GLY A 166 -1.60 -4.93 -15.24
CA GLY A 166 -0.61 -6.00 -15.12
C GLY A 166 0.82 -5.53 -15.43
N TYR A 167 1.65 -6.46 -15.92
CA TYR A 167 3.05 -6.24 -16.29
C TYR A 167 3.86 -5.55 -15.19
N PRO A 168 3.99 -6.17 -14.01
CA PRO A 168 4.74 -5.61 -12.90
C PRO A 168 6.16 -5.22 -13.28
N GLY A 169 6.53 -3.98 -13.01
CA GLY A 169 7.87 -3.51 -13.30
C GLY A 169 8.03 -2.00 -13.19
N PRO A 170 9.23 -1.47 -13.49
CA PRO A 170 9.51 -0.04 -13.46
C PRO A 170 8.57 0.80 -14.34
N ILE A 171 8.10 0.22 -15.46
CA ILE A 171 7.24 0.92 -16.43
C ILE A 171 5.82 1.13 -15.85
N THR A 172 5.30 0.16 -15.11
CA THR A 172 3.93 0.18 -14.56
C THR A 172 3.88 0.60 -13.10
N ILE A 173 5.02 1.03 -12.53
CA ILE A 173 5.18 1.35 -11.09
C ILE A 173 4.14 2.35 -10.55
N LYS A 174 3.59 3.23 -11.40
CA LYS A 174 2.57 4.22 -11.03
C LYS A 174 1.16 3.63 -10.92
N SER A 175 0.93 2.40 -11.40
CA SER A 175 -0.38 1.73 -11.43
C SER A 175 -0.60 0.74 -10.28
N TRP A 176 0.36 0.61 -9.37
CA TRP A 176 0.29 -0.31 -8.23
C TRP A 176 -0.11 0.43 -6.96
N PHE A 177 -1.22 0.00 -6.39
CA PHE A 177 -1.78 0.51 -5.14
C PHE A 177 -1.89 -0.61 -4.13
N LYS A 178 -2.15 -0.24 -2.88
CA LYS A 178 -2.41 -1.15 -1.77
C LYS A 178 -3.70 -0.76 -1.08
N ILE A 179 -4.38 -1.75 -0.52
CA ILE A 179 -5.49 -1.56 0.41
C ILE A 179 -4.99 -1.92 1.80
N GLU A 180 -5.23 -1.06 2.77
CA GLU A 180 -4.83 -1.28 4.16
C GLU A 180 -6.02 -1.03 5.08
N LYS A 181 -6.17 -1.85 6.12
CA LYS A 181 -7.19 -1.60 7.13
C LYS A 181 -6.80 -0.40 8.00
N VAL A 182 -7.76 0.50 8.23
CA VAL A 182 -7.57 1.70 9.05
C VAL A 182 -7.58 1.35 10.54
N THR A 183 -8.44 0.41 10.94
CA THR A 183 -8.60 0.00 12.34
C THR A 183 -8.95 -1.48 12.45
N LYS A 184 -8.50 -2.13 13.54
CA LYS A 184 -8.80 -3.54 13.80
C LYS A 184 -10.28 -3.78 14.12
N THR A 185 -11.02 -2.76 14.53
CA THR A 185 -12.37 -2.88 15.09
C THR A 185 -13.51 -2.58 14.12
N ALA A 186 -13.21 -2.05 12.93
CA ALA A 186 -14.21 -1.70 11.92
C ALA A 186 -13.71 -2.10 10.51
N PRO A 187 -14.62 -2.39 9.57
CA PRO A 187 -14.28 -2.77 8.20
C PRO A 187 -13.93 -1.54 7.35
N PHE A 188 -13.17 -0.59 7.90
CA PHE A 188 -12.75 0.62 7.19
C PHE A 188 -11.35 0.42 6.63
N TYR A 189 -11.20 0.74 5.34
CA TYR A 189 -9.94 0.64 4.63
C TYR A 189 -9.49 2.01 4.14
N LYS A 190 -8.24 2.09 3.73
CA LYS A 190 -7.65 3.20 2.99
C LYS A 190 -6.90 2.66 1.79
N LEU A 191 -6.82 3.48 0.75
CA LEU A 191 -5.95 3.23 -0.39
C LEU A 191 -4.60 3.88 -0.13
N ARG A 192 -3.52 3.20 -0.53
CA ARG A 192 -2.15 3.69 -0.39
C ARG A 192 -1.39 3.49 -1.69
N TYR A 193 -0.61 4.48 -2.08
CA TYR A 193 0.40 4.32 -3.12
C TYR A 193 1.74 4.05 -2.44
N CYS A 194 2.15 2.79 -2.42
CA CYS A 194 3.45 2.35 -1.92
C CYS A 194 3.84 1.02 -2.58
N PRO A 195 4.08 1.01 -3.91
CA PRO A 195 4.46 -0.19 -4.63
C PRO A 195 5.66 -0.89 -3.99
N ASP A 196 5.65 -2.23 -3.94
CA ASP A 196 6.76 -2.95 -3.35
C ASP A 196 8.07 -2.75 -4.13
N ARG A 197 9.17 -2.78 -3.39
CA ARG A 197 10.50 -2.54 -3.94
C ARG A 197 10.87 -3.54 -5.05
N TYR A 198 10.34 -4.76 -5.02
CA TYR A 198 10.65 -5.76 -6.05
C TYR A 198 10.08 -5.37 -7.43
N LEU A 199 9.02 -4.56 -7.48
CA LEU A 199 8.47 -4.02 -8.74
C LEU A 199 9.45 -3.09 -9.44
N CYS A 200 10.25 -2.36 -8.68
CA CYS A 200 11.30 -1.52 -9.22
C CYS A 200 12.42 -1.31 -8.17
N PRO A 201 13.44 -2.18 -8.14
CA PRO A 201 14.48 -2.14 -7.10
C PRO A 201 15.30 -0.84 -7.08
N MET A 202 15.35 -0.14 -8.20
CA MET A 202 16.06 1.13 -8.39
C MET A 202 15.16 2.37 -8.28
N CYS A 203 13.84 2.22 -8.16
CA CYS A 203 12.94 3.37 -8.02
C CYS A 203 12.96 3.91 -6.59
N TYR A 204 12.96 5.23 -6.45
CA TYR A 204 12.62 5.89 -5.20
C TYR A 204 11.15 6.32 -5.26
N VAL A 205 10.27 5.52 -4.66
CA VAL A 205 8.83 5.82 -4.61
C VAL A 205 8.48 6.38 -3.24
N GLY A 206 8.08 7.64 -3.20
CA GLY A 206 7.53 8.24 -1.98
C GLY A 206 6.16 7.63 -1.69
N CYS A 207 6.06 6.87 -0.60
CA CYS A 207 4.82 6.25 -0.20
C CYS A 207 3.87 7.28 0.41
N SER A 208 2.60 7.27 -0.03
CA SER A 208 1.57 8.17 0.48
C SER A 208 0.22 7.48 0.55
N ASP A 209 -0.54 7.76 1.60
CA ASP A 209 -1.96 7.42 1.60
C ASP A 209 -2.70 8.28 0.57
N VAL A 210 -3.76 7.70 -0.01
CA VAL A 210 -4.67 8.39 -0.93
C VAL A 210 -5.74 9.08 -0.10
N GLY A 211 -5.82 10.39 -0.26
CA GLY A 211 -6.84 11.24 0.33
C GLY A 211 -7.71 11.92 -0.72
N LEU A 212 -8.36 13.00 -0.29
CA LEU A 212 -9.25 13.81 -1.10
C LEU A 212 -8.80 15.27 -1.08
N THR A 213 -8.93 15.95 -2.20
CA THR A 213 -8.82 17.41 -2.28
C THR A 213 -10.00 17.97 -3.05
N ALA A 214 -10.46 19.16 -2.65
CA ALA A 214 -11.46 19.88 -3.43
C ALA A 214 -10.86 20.17 -4.82
N ASP A 215 -11.67 19.97 -5.85
CA ASP A 215 -11.36 20.49 -7.17
C ASP A 215 -11.94 21.90 -7.30
N ARG A 216 -11.26 22.78 -8.05
CA ARG A 216 -11.71 24.16 -8.23
C ARG A 216 -12.87 24.27 -9.21
N ASP A 217 -12.98 23.31 -10.13
CA ASP A 217 -13.89 23.33 -11.27
C ASP A 217 -15.17 22.50 -11.03
N VAL A 218 -15.20 21.68 -9.97
CA VAL A 218 -16.40 20.90 -9.58
C VAL A 218 -16.85 21.25 -8.17
N VAL A 219 -18.02 21.86 -8.05
CA VAL A 219 -18.57 22.25 -6.77
C VAL A 219 -18.96 21.00 -5.97
N GLY A 220 -18.22 20.74 -4.90
CA GLY A 220 -18.53 19.72 -3.90
C GLY A 220 -17.82 18.39 -4.10
N ASP A 221 -17.58 17.97 -5.34
CA ASP A 221 -16.86 16.72 -5.64
C ASP A 221 -15.36 16.90 -5.36
N LYS A 222 -14.68 15.79 -5.03
CA LYS A 222 -13.29 15.83 -4.56
C LYS A 222 -12.43 14.84 -5.34
N ARG A 223 -11.29 15.31 -5.84
CA ARG A 223 -10.31 14.46 -6.54
C ARG A 223 -9.51 13.63 -5.56
N LEU A 224 -9.20 12.40 -5.95
CA LEU A 224 -8.30 11.54 -5.19
C LEU A 224 -6.85 12.03 -5.39
N VAL A 225 -6.10 12.09 -4.29
CA VAL A 225 -4.78 12.72 -4.26
C VAL A 225 -3.83 12.02 -3.29
N LEU A 226 -2.54 12.04 -3.56
CA LEU A 226 -1.52 11.61 -2.62
C LEU A 226 -1.20 12.76 -1.64
N ASN A 227 -1.70 12.68 -0.41
CA ASN A 227 -1.52 13.74 0.60
C ASN A 227 -1.37 13.23 2.06
N ASP A 228 -1.21 11.92 2.27
CA ASP A 228 -1.16 11.27 3.58
C ASP A 228 -2.34 11.58 4.53
N GLN A 229 -3.47 12.04 3.99
CA GLN A 229 -4.73 12.20 4.70
C GLN A 229 -5.71 11.14 4.20
N PRO A 230 -5.73 9.93 4.78
CA PRO A 230 -6.39 8.78 4.18
C PRO A 230 -7.90 9.02 4.01
N PHE A 231 -8.39 8.80 2.80
CA PHE A 231 -9.80 8.67 2.52
C PHE A 231 -10.28 7.30 3.00
N TRP A 232 -11.11 7.28 4.04
CA TRP A 232 -11.62 6.05 4.61
C TRP A 232 -12.75 5.52 3.74
N VAL A 233 -12.61 4.28 3.29
CA VAL A 233 -13.52 3.64 2.35
C VAL A 233 -14.03 2.30 2.87
N VAL A 234 -15.19 1.92 2.34
CA VAL A 234 -15.74 0.57 2.38
C VAL A 234 -15.96 0.10 0.94
N PHE A 235 -16.04 -1.21 0.76
CA PHE A 235 -16.27 -1.82 -0.54
C PHE A 235 -17.64 -2.48 -0.57
N GLU A 236 -18.49 -2.10 -1.50
CA GLU A 236 -19.79 -2.72 -1.69
C GLU A 236 -19.79 -3.53 -2.98
N LYS A 237 -20.22 -4.81 -2.92
CA LYS A 237 -20.27 -5.66 -4.11
C LYS A 237 -21.30 -5.11 -5.09
N PHE A 238 -20.88 -4.85 -6.33
CA PHE A 238 -21.77 -4.41 -7.40
C PHE A 238 -22.81 -5.49 -7.68
N GLN A 239 -24.08 -5.08 -7.68
CA GLN A 239 -25.19 -5.93 -8.11
C GLN A 239 -25.65 -5.40 -9.46
N LYS A 240 -25.52 -6.23 -10.50
CA LYS A 240 -26.12 -5.91 -11.79
C LYS A 240 -27.63 -5.94 -11.60
N THR A 241 -28.27 -4.78 -11.68
CA THR A 241 -29.72 -4.73 -11.82
C THR A 241 -30.06 -5.29 -13.19
N ASP A 242 -30.70 -6.45 -13.23
CA ASP A 242 -31.27 -6.99 -14.45
C ASP A 242 -32.32 -5.98 -14.94
N ALA A 243 -31.98 -5.26 -16.01
CA ALA A 243 -32.84 -4.32 -16.71
C ALA A 243 -33.47 -4.98 -17.93
#